data_AF-A0A0F9CPJ2-F1
#
_entry.id   AF-A0A0F9CPJ2-F1
#
_cell.length_a   1.000
_cell.length_b   1.000
_cell.length_c   1.000
_cell.angle_alpha   90.00
_cell.angle_beta   90.00
_cell.angle_gamma   90.00
#
_symmetry.space_group_name_H-M   'P 1'
#
loop_
_entity.id
_entity.type
_entity.pdbx_description
1 polymer ?
#
loop_
_entity_poly.entity_id
_entity_poly.type
_entity_poly.pdbx_seq_one_letter_code
_entity_poly.pdbx_strand_id
1 'polypeptide(L)'
;MWDPQLALDPKKFKNLQLKVTHYVTGQAGSSTTNTTSTLAIYAHVFDEKAVSPSGYLMNKEVKAYVIGSSGSFEYTDMPTDFPYRRIMLQSLYVGQDLSTVINAFKLSEDNDKRIPFDVSVSNHMKMIAPEYGSWS
;
A
#
# COMPACT_ATOMS: atom_id res chain seq x y z
N MET A 1 19.29 -4.66 -12.61
CA MET A 1 18.65 -4.83 -11.28
C MET A 1 19.70 -5.36 -10.30
N TRP A 2 19.64 -5.01 -9.00
CA TRP A 2 20.73 -5.33 -8.04
C TRP A 2 20.37 -6.35 -6.96
N ASP A 3 19.09 -6.63 -6.70
CA ASP A 3 18.66 -7.62 -5.72
C ASP A 3 18.39 -8.97 -6.41
N PRO A 4 19.31 -9.96 -6.35
CA PRO A 4 19.13 -11.25 -6.98
C PRO A 4 18.16 -12.17 -6.24
N GLN A 5 17.73 -11.83 -5.02
CA GLN A 5 16.86 -12.66 -4.19
C GLN A 5 15.38 -12.31 -4.42
N LEU A 6 15.04 -11.02 -4.41
CA LEU A 6 13.66 -10.54 -4.54
C LEU A 6 13.42 -9.89 -5.91
N ALA A 7 13.20 -10.73 -6.92
CA ALA A 7 12.90 -10.29 -8.28
C ALA A 7 11.74 -11.08 -8.89
N LEU A 8 10.94 -10.39 -9.71
CA LEU A 8 9.86 -11.01 -10.46
C LEU A 8 10.45 -11.95 -11.53
N ASP A 9 10.14 -13.24 -11.44
CA ASP A 9 10.43 -14.22 -12.48
C ASP A 9 9.16 -14.46 -13.33
N PRO A 10 9.08 -13.88 -14.56
CA PRO A 10 7.88 -14.00 -15.39
C PRO A 10 7.53 -15.44 -15.77
N LYS A 11 8.52 -16.35 -15.77
CA LYS A 11 8.32 -17.76 -16.15
C LYS A 11 7.48 -18.53 -15.13
N LYS A 12 7.37 -18.02 -13.89
CA LYS A 12 6.55 -18.62 -12.84
C LYS A 12 5.06 -18.28 -12.96
N PHE A 13 4.66 -17.45 -13.94
CA PHE A 13 3.28 -16.99 -14.10
C PHE A 13 2.72 -17.41 -15.47
N LYS A 14 1.53 -18.00 -15.48
CA LYS A 14 0.84 -18.38 -16.72
C LYS A 14 0.31 -17.19 -17.53
N ASN A 15 -0.02 -16.10 -16.84
CA ASN A 15 -0.60 -14.89 -17.45
C ASN A 15 -0.18 -13.65 -16.64
N LEU A 16 1.10 -13.29 -16.71
CA LEU A 16 1.60 -12.07 -16.07
C LEU A 16 1.06 -10.84 -16.83
N GLN A 17 0.35 -9.95 -16.13
CA GLN A 17 -0.20 -8.74 -16.70
C GLN A 17 0.11 -7.53 -15.84
N LEU A 18 0.46 -6.41 -16.49
CA LEU A 18 0.53 -5.10 -15.86
C LEU A 18 -0.72 -4.31 -16.25
N LYS A 19 -1.62 -4.11 -15.29
CA LYS A 19 -2.81 -3.29 -15.47
C LYS A 19 -2.59 -1.94 -14.81
N VAL A 20 -2.65 -0.87 -15.59
CA VAL A 20 -2.55 0.50 -15.08
C VAL A 20 -3.92 1.16 -15.18
N THR A 21 -4.42 1.63 -14.04
CA THR A 21 -5.62 2.48 -13.97
C THR A 21 -5.17 3.90 -13.74
N HIS A 22 -5.54 4.81 -14.63
CA HIS A 22 -5.28 6.24 -14.48
C HIS A 22 -6.60 7.00 -14.46
N TYR A 23 -6.83 7.79 -13.41
CA TYR A 23 -8.01 8.63 -13.29
C TYR A 23 -7.68 10.01 -13.86
N VAL A 24 -8.07 10.26 -15.11
CA VAL A 24 -7.97 11.59 -15.71
C VAL A 24 -9.13 12.43 -15.16
N THR A 25 -8.90 13.17 -14.07
CA THR A 25 -9.81 14.27 -13.75
C THR A 25 -9.47 15.42 -14.67
N GLY A 26 -10.34 15.66 -15.65
CA GLY A 26 -10.46 17.01 -16.19
C GLY A 26 -10.69 17.92 -14.99
N GLN A 27 -9.78 18.86 -14.78
CA GLN A 27 -9.88 19.85 -13.74
C GLN A 27 -11.25 20.53 -13.79
N ALA A 28 -12.11 20.27 -12.81
CA ALA A 28 -13.04 21.29 -12.36
C ALA A 28 -12.24 22.28 -11.49
N GLY A 29 -11.33 23.08 -12.08
CA GLY A 29 -10.75 24.20 -11.33
C GLY A 29 -9.40 24.83 -11.68
N SER A 30 -8.47 24.27 -12.48
CA SER A 30 -7.37 25.12 -13.02
C SER A 30 -7.52 25.39 -14.51
N SER A 31 -7.08 26.60 -14.84
CA SER A 31 -6.90 27.17 -16.16
C SER A 31 -5.64 26.66 -16.89
N THR A 32 -4.98 25.59 -16.43
CA THR A 32 -3.79 25.06 -17.10
C THR A 32 -4.17 23.85 -17.93
N THR A 33 -4.43 24.10 -19.22
CA THR A 33 -4.62 23.10 -20.27
C THR A 33 -3.32 22.36 -20.57
N ASN A 34 -2.80 21.58 -19.63
CA ASN A 34 -1.84 20.52 -19.95
C ASN A 34 -2.64 19.28 -20.33
N THR A 35 -3.03 19.21 -21.60
CA THR A 35 -3.88 18.16 -22.20
C THR A 35 -3.15 16.84 -22.44
N THR A 36 -1.91 16.68 -21.98
CA THR A 36 -1.08 15.53 -22.28
C THR A 36 -0.52 14.92 -21.00
N SER A 37 -1.11 13.81 -20.57
CA SER A 37 -0.54 12.94 -19.54
C SER A 37 0.34 11.89 -20.23
N THR A 38 1.64 11.86 -19.89
CA THR A 38 2.55 10.81 -20.38
C THR A 38 2.75 9.77 -19.28
N LEU A 39 2.47 8.51 -19.60
CA LEU A 39 2.80 7.37 -18.74
C LEU A 39 4.01 6.65 -19.33
N ALA A 40 5.05 6.46 -18.54
CA ALA A 40 6.22 5.66 -18.90
C ALA A 40 6.42 4.54 -17.88
N ILE A 41 6.69 3.33 -18.37
CA ILE A 41 6.97 2.15 -17.55
C ILE A 41 8.42 1.76 -17.80
N TYR A 42 9.21 1.72 -16.73
CA TYR A 42 10.61 1.32 -16.78
C TYR A 42 10.75 -0.03 -16.09
N ALA A 43 11.38 -0.99 -16.78
CA ALA A 43 11.71 -2.29 -16.24
C ALA A 43 13.23 -2.43 -16.13
N HIS A 44 13.71 -2.72 -14.93
CA HIS A 44 15.12 -3.07 -14.72
C HIS A 44 15.26 -4.59 -14.76
N VAL A 45 15.90 -5.10 -15.80
CA VAL A 45 16.13 -6.54 -15.98
C VAL A 45 17.54 -6.94 -15.56
N PHE A 46 17.75 -8.23 -15.35
CA PHE A 46 19.09 -8.82 -15.29
C PHE A 46 19.52 -9.14 -16.72
N ASP A 47 20.64 -8.58 -17.13
CA ASP A 47 21.26 -8.91 -18.42
C ASP A 47 22.45 -9.84 -18.17
N GLU A 48 22.60 -10.86 -19.01
CA GLU A 48 23.64 -11.91 -18.99
C GLU A 48 23.82 -12.72 -17.68
N LYS A 49 23.16 -12.33 -16.59
CA LYS A 49 23.23 -12.99 -15.29
C LYS A 49 22.01 -13.88 -15.08
N ALA A 50 22.24 -15.19 -15.10
CA ALA A 50 21.24 -16.14 -14.62
C ALA A 50 21.02 -15.93 -13.12
N VAL A 51 19.80 -15.53 -12.76
CA VAL A 51 19.34 -15.43 -11.36
C VAL A 51 18.17 -16.37 -11.16
N SER A 52 18.06 -16.91 -9.95
CA SER A 52 16.93 -17.75 -9.53
C SER A 52 16.29 -17.10 -8.30
N PRO A 53 15.43 -16.07 -8.49
CA PRO A 53 14.84 -15.34 -7.38
C PRO A 53 13.98 -16.26 -6.50
N SER A 54 14.10 -16.10 -5.19
CA SER A 54 13.31 -16.85 -4.20
C SER A 54 11.89 -16.30 -4.07
N GLY A 55 11.70 -15.01 -4.37
CA GLY A 55 10.40 -14.35 -4.35
C GLY A 55 10.47 -12.98 -5.02
N TYR A 56 9.43 -12.18 -4.82
CA TYR A 56 9.34 -10.81 -5.31
C TYR A 56 8.53 -9.98 -4.30
N LEU A 57 8.70 -8.67 -4.34
CA LEU A 57 7.88 -7.75 -3.54
C LEU A 57 6.64 -7.36 -4.33
N MET A 58 5.51 -7.32 -3.64
CA MET A 58 4.23 -6.88 -4.20
C MET A 58 3.55 -5.93 -3.22
N ASN A 59 2.89 -4.92 -3.76
CA ASN A 59 1.90 -4.13 -3.03
C ASN A 59 0.50 -4.48 -3.56
N LYS A 60 -0.45 -4.72 -2.67
CA LYS A 60 -1.86 -4.92 -2.99
C LYS A 60 -2.69 -4.01 -2.09
N GLU A 61 -3.67 -3.31 -2.66
CA GLU A 61 -4.74 -2.72 -1.88
C GLU A 61 -5.70 -3.85 -1.46
N VAL A 62 -5.89 -4.02 -0.15
CA VAL A 62 -6.81 -5.03 0.38
C VAL A 62 -8.24 -4.50 0.39
N LYS A 63 -8.42 -3.22 0.74
CA LYS A 63 -9.74 -2.60 0.89
C LYS A 63 -9.64 -1.08 0.86
N ALA A 64 -10.59 -0.45 0.19
CA ALA A 64 -10.92 0.96 0.32
C ALA A 64 -12.40 1.08 0.72
N TYR A 65 -12.72 1.92 1.69
CA TYR A 65 -14.08 2.07 2.20
C TYR A 65 -14.33 3.48 2.74
N VAL A 66 -15.61 3.84 2.89
CA VAL A 66 -16.03 5.09 3.51
C VAL A 66 -16.24 4.86 5.00
N ILE A 67 -15.69 5.74 5.83
CA ILE A 67 -15.78 5.61 7.28
C ILE A 67 -17.22 5.80 7.76
N GLY A 68 -17.64 4.94 8.68
CA GLY A 68 -18.94 4.99 9.32
C GLY A 68 -19.09 6.11 10.34
N SER A 69 -20.16 6.05 11.13
CA SER A 69 -20.39 7.00 12.22
C SER A 69 -19.30 6.90 13.30
N SER A 70 -19.05 7.99 14.03
CA SER A 70 -18.13 8.00 15.17
C SER A 70 -18.36 6.79 16.10
N GLY A 71 -17.28 6.10 16.47
CA GLY A 71 -17.32 4.89 17.31
C GLY A 71 -17.59 3.59 16.54
N SER A 72 -17.76 3.62 15.21
CA SER A 72 -17.85 2.41 14.40
C SER A 72 -16.48 1.74 14.23
N PHE A 73 -16.48 0.41 14.21
CA PHE A 73 -15.32 -0.40 13.84
C PHE A 73 -15.52 -0.98 12.46
N GLU A 74 -14.45 -0.98 11.66
CA GLU A 74 -14.41 -1.67 10.38
C GLU A 74 -13.52 -2.90 10.48
N TYR A 75 -14.06 -4.06 10.07
CA TYR A 75 -13.34 -5.33 10.09
C TYR A 75 -12.97 -5.74 8.67
N THR A 76 -11.77 -6.31 8.53
CA THR A 76 -11.26 -6.80 7.24
C THR A 76 -10.45 -8.07 7.48
N ASP A 77 -10.89 -9.16 6.86
CA ASP A 77 -10.13 -10.40 6.84
C ASP A 77 -8.97 -10.27 5.85
N MET A 78 -7.76 -10.55 6.32
CA MET A 78 -6.54 -10.43 5.52
C MET A 78 -6.33 -11.71 4.68
N PRO A 79 -6.06 -11.60 3.37
CA PRO A 79 -5.67 -12.74 2.55
C PRO A 79 -4.47 -13.51 3.13
N THR A 80 -4.40 -14.81 2.94
CA THR A 80 -3.31 -15.66 3.47
C THR A 80 -2.43 -16.27 2.38
N ASP A 81 -2.54 -15.76 1.16
CA ASP A 81 -1.81 -16.24 -0.02
C ASP A 81 -0.31 -15.89 0.01
N PHE A 82 0.07 -14.78 0.63
CA PHE A 82 1.46 -14.35 0.77
C PHE A 82 1.77 -13.81 2.17
N PRO A 83 3.02 -13.96 2.65
CA PRO A 83 3.44 -13.36 3.92
C PRO A 83 3.46 -11.83 3.82
N TYR A 84 2.92 -11.17 4.84
CA TYR A 84 2.93 -9.71 4.94
C TYR A 84 4.27 -9.20 5.46
N ARG A 85 4.87 -8.24 4.73
CA ARG A 85 6.07 -7.52 5.19
C ARG A 85 5.73 -6.19 5.86
N ARG A 86 4.72 -5.48 5.33
CA ARG A 86 4.23 -4.19 5.84
C ARG A 86 2.74 -4.07 5.55
N ILE A 87 2.01 -3.45 6.47
CA ILE A 87 0.62 -3.02 6.27
C ILE A 87 0.66 -1.49 6.29
N MET A 88 0.00 -0.87 5.32
CA MET A 88 -0.11 0.59 5.22
C MET A 88 -1.58 0.98 5.35
N LEU A 89 -1.84 1.96 6.18
CA LEU A 89 -3.16 2.57 6.34
C LEU A 89 -3.08 4.01 5.83
N GLN A 90 -4.01 4.37 4.95
CA GLN A 90 -4.09 5.71 4.37
C GLN A 90 -5.50 6.28 4.54
N SER A 91 -5.56 7.56 4.90
CA SER A 91 -6.77 8.39 4.87
C SER A 91 -6.71 9.24 3.61
N LEU A 92 -7.83 9.29 2.87
CA LEU A 92 -8.02 10.18 1.72
C LEU A 92 -8.98 11.33 2.06
N TYR A 93 -9.01 11.75 3.34
CA TYR A 93 -9.84 12.88 3.76
C TYR A 93 -9.09 14.21 3.58
N VAL A 94 -9.64 15.11 2.77
CA VAL A 94 -8.99 16.39 2.47
C VAL A 94 -8.96 17.28 3.70
N GLY A 95 -7.77 17.77 4.05
CA GLY A 95 -7.58 18.74 5.14
C GLY A 95 -7.65 18.16 6.54
N GLN A 96 -7.63 16.83 6.69
CA GLN A 96 -7.58 16.13 7.98
C GLN A 96 -6.45 15.12 7.98
N ASP A 97 -5.76 14.97 9.12
CA ASP A 97 -4.71 13.97 9.27
C ASP A 97 -5.29 12.58 9.58
N LEU A 98 -4.49 11.53 9.42
CA LEU A 98 -4.95 10.16 9.67
C LEU A 98 -5.50 9.95 11.09
N SER A 99 -4.90 10.58 12.11
CA SER A 99 -5.28 10.39 13.51
C SER A 99 -6.58 11.09 13.90
N THR A 100 -6.97 12.15 13.17
CA THR A 100 -8.31 12.77 13.32
C THR A 100 -9.44 11.93 12.74
N VAL A 101 -9.10 11.02 11.81
CA VAL A 101 -10.07 10.24 11.04
C VAL A 101 -10.18 8.81 11.55
N ILE A 102 -9.06 8.21 11.98
CA ILE A 102 -8.99 6.85 12.50
C ILE A 102 -8.33 6.90 13.88
N ASN A 103 -9.05 6.41 14.90
CA ASN A 103 -8.57 6.44 16.29
C ASN A 103 -7.48 5.39 16.54
N ALA A 104 -7.72 4.14 16.13
CA ALA A 104 -6.86 3.01 16.42
C ALA A 104 -7.00 1.93 15.35
N PHE A 105 -6.02 1.03 15.30
CA PHE A 105 -6.10 -0.19 14.50
C PHE A 105 -5.51 -1.37 15.27
N LYS A 106 -6.12 -2.54 15.04
CA LYS A 106 -5.73 -3.81 15.64
C LYS A 106 -5.53 -4.84 14.53
N LEU A 107 -4.41 -5.55 14.59
CA LEU A 107 -4.19 -6.79 13.85
C LEU A 107 -4.30 -7.92 14.85
N SER A 108 -5.20 -8.87 14.58
CA SER A 108 -5.32 -10.08 15.39
C SER A 108 -5.27 -11.34 14.55
N GLU A 109 -4.79 -12.40 15.18
CA GLU A 109 -4.62 -13.74 14.63
C GLU A 109 -5.44 -14.72 15.48
N ASP A 110 -6.07 -15.69 14.84
CA ASP A 110 -6.80 -16.79 15.48
C ASP A 110 -7.80 -16.33 16.57
N ASN A 111 -8.69 -15.39 16.24
CA ASN A 111 -9.68 -14.82 17.16
C ASN A 111 -9.06 -14.23 18.43
N ASP A 112 -8.13 -13.28 18.26
CA ASP A 112 -7.41 -12.61 19.35
C ASP A 112 -6.51 -13.52 20.20
N LYS A 113 -6.28 -14.77 19.80
CA LYS A 113 -5.28 -15.64 20.46
C LYS A 113 -3.88 -15.05 20.40
N ARG A 114 -3.58 -14.30 19.34
CA ARG A 114 -2.39 -13.45 19.24
C ARG A 114 -2.77 -12.11 18.63
N ILE A 115 -2.26 -11.04 19.23
CA ILE A 115 -2.48 -9.67 18.77
C ILE A 115 -1.10 -9.07 18.49
N PRO A 116 -0.60 -9.18 17.25
CA PRO A 116 0.70 -8.59 16.90
C PRO A 116 0.72 -7.07 17.03
N PHE A 117 -0.43 -6.41 16.89
CA PHE A 117 -0.51 -4.97 16.89
C PHE A 117 -1.87 -4.48 17.40
N ASP A 118 -1.85 -3.56 18.36
CA ASP A 118 -3.02 -2.88 18.89
C ASP A 118 -2.58 -1.52 19.44
N VAL A 119 -2.85 -0.44 18.70
CA VAL A 119 -2.40 0.89 19.08
C VAL A 119 -3.31 1.98 18.52
N SER A 120 -3.30 3.14 19.17
CA SER A 120 -3.89 4.35 18.60
C SER A 120 -3.04 4.88 17.44
N VAL A 121 -3.70 5.41 16.42
CA VAL A 121 -3.03 5.98 15.23
C VAL A 121 -2.08 7.10 15.63
N SER A 122 -2.45 7.95 16.58
CA SER A 122 -1.57 9.01 17.09
C SER A 122 -0.26 8.47 17.65
N ASN A 123 -0.31 7.37 18.41
CA ASN A 123 0.90 6.73 18.94
C ASN A 123 1.69 6.03 17.84
N HIS A 124 1.02 5.35 16.90
CA HIS A 124 1.70 4.74 15.76
C HIS A 124 2.47 5.77 14.93
N MET A 125 1.85 6.93 14.63
CA MET A 125 2.48 8.01 13.88
C MET A 125 3.77 8.49 14.56
N LYS A 126 3.80 8.58 15.89
CA LYS A 126 5.02 8.92 16.66
C LYS A 126 6.09 7.84 16.57
N MET A 127 5.70 6.56 16.58
CA MET A 127 6.63 5.43 16.48
C MET A 127 7.33 5.36 15.12
N ILE A 128 6.62 5.71 14.04
CA ILE A 128 7.16 5.65 12.68
C ILE A 128 7.88 6.93 12.25
N ALA A 129 7.69 8.04 12.96
CA ALA A 129 8.30 9.33 12.64
C ALA A 129 9.84 9.29 12.50
N PRO A 130 10.61 8.51 13.29
CA PRO A 130 12.05 8.40 13.08
C PRO A 130 12.44 7.72 11.76
N GLU A 131 11.59 6.83 11.22
CA GLU A 131 11.87 6.09 9.98
C GLU A 131 11.39 6.84 8.74
N TYR A 132 10.23 7.50 8.80
CA TYR A 132 9.57 8.13 7.64
C TYR A 132 9.47 9.65 7.71
N GLY A 133 9.94 10.26 8.79
CA GLY A 133 9.75 11.68 9.08
C GLY A 133 8.46 11.98 9.84
N SER A 134 8.45 13.08 10.58
CA SER A 134 7.25 13.60 11.24
C SER A 134 6.42 14.42 10.25
N TRP A 135 5.10 14.27 10.32
CA TRP A 135 4.19 15.26 9.76
C TRP A 135 4.39 16.60 10.48
N SER A 136 4.64 17.66 9.71
CA SER A 136 4.77 19.06 10.15
C SER A 136 3.51 19.85 9.86
#